data_AF-A0A953W629-F1
#
_entry.id   AF-A0A953W629-F1
#
_cell.length_a   1.000
_cell.length_b   1.000
_cell.length_c   1.000
_cell.angle_alpha   90.00
_cell.angle_beta   90.00
_cell.angle_gamma   90.00
#
_symmetry.space_group_name_H-M   'P 1'
#
loop_
_entity.id
_entity.type
_entity.pdbx_description
1 polymer ?
#
loop_
_entity_poly.entity_id
_entity_poly.type
_entity_poly.pdbx_seq_one_letter_code
_entity_poly.pdbx_strand_id
1 'polypeptide(L)'
;MSFPFEITARDGAARVGVLRTRRGDIRTPAFMPVGTAGTVKGLTVDQVGATGADIILGNTYHLMLRPGAERIAGLGGLHKFMDWPFPILTDSGGFQVMSLAKLRKLNE
;
A
#
# COMPACT_ATOMS: atom_id res chain seq x y z
N MET A 1 -0.87 -14.00 14.65
CA MET A 1 -1.12 -12.56 14.86
C MET A 1 -2.59 -12.31 14.51
N SER A 2 -3.38 -11.73 15.41
CA SER A 2 -4.79 -11.44 15.12
C SER A 2 -4.92 -10.08 14.44
N PHE A 3 -5.69 -10.02 13.35
CA PHE A 3 -6.12 -8.79 12.69
C PHE A 3 -7.64 -8.70 12.88
N PRO A 4 -8.12 -8.21 14.04
CA PRO A 4 -9.54 -8.17 14.31
C PRO A 4 -10.20 -7.16 13.38
N PHE A 5 -11.29 -7.60 12.76
CA PHE A 5 -12.15 -6.77 11.95
C PHE A 5 -13.52 -6.71 12.61
N GLU A 6 -13.92 -5.49 13.00
CA GLU A 6 -15.17 -5.21 13.68
C GLU A 6 -16.12 -4.49 12.72
N ILE A 7 -17.36 -4.97 12.58
CA ILE A 7 -18.42 -4.28 11.84
C ILE A 7 -19.24 -3.49 12.84
N THR A 8 -19.26 -2.16 12.72
CA THR A 8 -19.94 -1.27 13.66
C THR A 8 -21.38 -0.98 13.24
N ALA A 9 -21.69 -0.98 11.94
CA ALA A 9 -23.07 -0.91 11.44
C ALA A 9 -23.20 -1.53 10.04
N ARG A 10 -24.45 -1.81 9.65
CA ARG A 10 -24.83 -2.37 8.35
C ARG A 10 -26.05 -1.65 7.78
N ASP A 11 -26.08 -1.54 6.47
CA ASP A 11 -27.25 -1.11 5.69
C ASP A 11 -27.36 -2.00 4.45
N GLY A 12 -28.31 -2.94 4.44
CA GLY A 12 -28.34 -4.02 3.46
C GLY A 12 -27.03 -4.81 3.40
N ALA A 13 -26.36 -4.80 2.24
CA ALA A 13 -25.04 -5.42 2.05
C ALA A 13 -23.87 -4.50 2.44
N ALA A 14 -24.11 -3.19 2.61
CA ALA A 14 -23.10 -2.23 3.00
C ALA A 14 -22.71 -2.40 4.47
N ARG A 15 -21.44 -2.12 4.77
CA ARG A 15 -20.83 -2.32 6.09
C ARG A 15 -19.88 -1.16 6.37
N VAL A 16 -19.97 -0.62 7.58
CA VAL A 16 -18.96 0.24 8.17
C VAL A 16 -18.30 -0.52 9.32
N GLY A 17 -17.00 -0.32 9.49
CA GLY A 17 -16.23 -1.10 10.46
C GLY A 17 -14.79 -0.66 10.58
N VAL A 18 -14.04 -1.35 11.44
CA VAL A 18 -12.64 -1.04 11.72
C VAL A 18 -11.80 -2.31 11.65
N LEU A 19 -10.73 -2.27 10.85
CA LEU A 19 -9.68 -3.29 10.84
C LEU A 19 -8.52 -2.80 11.71
N ARG A 20 -8.25 -3.49 12.82
CA ARG A 20 -7.16 -3.09 13.72
C ARG A 20 -5.84 -3.73 13.29
N THR A 21 -4.79 -2.94 13.22
CA THR A 21 -3.45 -3.40 12.89
C THR A 21 -2.45 -2.92 13.93
N ARG A 22 -1.22 -3.44 13.89
CA ARG A 22 -0.16 -2.94 14.77
C ARG A 22 0.28 -1.50 14.49
N ARG A 23 -0.04 -0.95 13.32
CA ARG A 23 0.42 0.36 12.88
C ARG A 23 -0.71 1.40 12.83
N GLY A 24 -1.88 1.05 13.36
CA GLY A 24 -3.05 1.90 13.34
C GLY A 24 -4.31 1.14 12.94
N ASP A 25 -5.44 1.77 13.21
CA ASP A 25 -6.76 1.28 12.84
C ASP A 25 -7.12 1.79 11.44
N ILE A 26 -7.82 0.95 10.66
CA ILE A 26 -8.28 1.29 9.31
C ILE A 26 -9.80 1.33 9.33
N ARG A 27 -10.38 2.51 9.07
CA ARG A 27 -11.82 2.67 8.91
C ARG A 27 -12.25 2.10 7.56
N THR A 28 -13.34 1.36 7.56
CA THR A 28 -13.94 0.77 6.36
C THR A 28 -15.36 1.31 6.14
N PRO A 29 -15.79 1.61 4.91
CA PRO A 29 -15.09 1.38 3.64
C PRO A 29 -13.83 2.24 3.46
N ALA A 30 -12.72 1.63 3.02
CA ALA A 30 -11.42 2.28 2.92
C ALA A 30 -11.05 2.51 1.44
N PHE A 31 -10.57 3.70 1.11
CA PHE A 31 -9.88 3.97 -0.14
C PHE A 31 -8.37 4.03 0.12
N MET A 32 -7.58 3.34 -0.70
CA MET A 32 -6.13 3.22 -0.52
C MET A 32 -5.40 4.01 -1.62
N PRO A 33 -4.77 5.16 -1.31
CA PRO A 33 -3.88 5.84 -2.25
C PRO A 33 -2.72 4.93 -2.66
N VAL A 34 -2.36 4.94 -3.95
CA VAL A 34 -1.32 4.07 -4.50
C VAL A 34 0.04 4.76 -4.47
N GLY A 35 0.96 4.21 -3.68
CA GLY A 35 2.37 4.56 -3.66
C GLY A 35 3.16 3.76 -4.70
N THR A 36 3.51 4.38 -5.82
CA THR A 36 4.41 3.79 -6.82
C THR A 36 5.85 4.18 -6.52
N ALA A 37 6.75 3.20 -6.35
CA ALA A 37 8.17 3.43 -6.03
C ALA A 37 8.42 4.25 -4.76
N GLY A 38 7.61 4.04 -3.73
CA GLY A 38 7.80 4.68 -2.42
C GLY A 38 7.21 6.08 -2.27
N THR A 39 6.46 6.57 -3.27
CA THR A 39 5.73 7.85 -3.18
C THR A 39 4.35 7.73 -3.84
N VAL A 40 3.36 8.48 -3.36
CA VAL A 40 2.12 8.70 -4.12
C VAL A 40 2.43 9.79 -5.15
N LYS A 41 2.24 9.50 -6.45
CA LYS A 41 2.64 10.44 -7.51
C LYS A 41 2.00 11.81 -7.31
N GLY A 42 2.84 12.84 -7.19
CA GLY A 42 2.40 14.23 -7.06
C GLY A 42 2.01 14.68 -5.66
N LEU A 43 2.07 13.80 -4.65
CA LEU A 43 1.78 14.15 -3.26
C LEU A 43 2.91 13.70 -2.33
N THR A 44 3.24 14.55 -1.36
CA THR A 44 4.08 14.13 -0.23
C THR A 44 3.28 13.18 0.67
N VAL A 45 4.00 12.40 1.45
CA VAL A 45 3.45 11.48 2.46
C VAL A 45 2.52 12.22 3.43
N ASP A 46 2.94 13.41 3.87
CA ASP A 46 2.14 14.29 4.74
C ASP A 46 0.84 14.73 4.08
N GLN A 47 0.88 15.07 2.78
CA GLN A 47 -0.32 15.43 2.03
C GLN A 47 -1.30 14.25 1.94
N VAL A 48 -0.80 13.02 1.75
CA VAL A 48 -1.62 11.82 1.76
C VAL A 48 -2.26 11.61 3.14
N GLY A 49 -1.48 11.74 4.21
CA GLY A 49 -2.00 11.64 5.58
C GLY A 49 -3.05 12.71 5.88
N ALA A 50 -2.85 13.94 5.42
CA ALA A 50 -3.79 15.05 5.59
C ALA A 50 -5.15 14.84 4.90
N THR A 51 -5.24 13.95 3.89
CA THR A 51 -6.54 13.56 3.30
C THR A 51 -7.39 12.68 4.22
N GLY A 52 -6.83 12.21 5.33
CA GLY A 52 -7.48 11.23 6.22
C GLY A 52 -7.31 9.78 5.77
N ALA A 53 -6.31 9.49 4.94
CA ALA A 53 -5.98 8.13 4.55
C ALA A 53 -5.43 7.32 5.73
N ASP A 54 -6.13 6.25 6.12
CA ASP A 54 -5.68 5.35 7.19
C ASP A 54 -4.65 4.32 6.69
N ILE A 55 -4.58 4.09 5.38
CA ILE A 55 -3.75 3.05 4.75
C ILE A 55 -3.39 3.44 3.32
N ILE A 56 -2.20 3.05 2.87
CA ILE A 56 -1.77 3.18 1.47
C ILE A 56 -1.48 1.81 0.84
N LEU A 57 -1.52 1.76 -0.49
CA LEU A 57 -1.08 0.60 -1.27
C LEU A 57 0.35 0.82 -1.76
N GLY A 58 1.30 0.00 -1.31
CA GLY A 58 2.67 -0.02 -1.79
C GLY A 58 2.83 -0.97 -2.98
N ASN A 59 3.35 -0.48 -4.11
CA ASN A 59 3.55 -1.31 -5.29
C ASN A 59 4.87 -2.10 -5.23
N THR A 60 4.78 -3.41 -5.02
CA THR A 60 5.94 -4.29 -4.81
C THR A 60 6.76 -4.49 -6.09
N TYR A 61 6.14 -4.48 -7.28
CA TYR A 61 6.87 -4.63 -8.55
C TYR A 61 7.94 -3.55 -8.73
N HIS A 62 7.58 -2.28 -8.54
CA HIS A 62 8.54 -1.19 -8.66
C HIS A 62 9.62 -1.27 -7.57
N LEU A 63 9.22 -1.55 -6.32
CA LEU A 63 10.13 -1.65 -5.18
C LEU A 63 11.14 -2.81 -5.34
N MET A 64 10.73 -3.94 -5.91
CA MET A 64 11.59 -5.08 -6.20
C MET A 64 12.58 -4.79 -7.33
N LEU A 65 12.19 -4.05 -8.35
CA LEU A 65 13.07 -3.73 -9.48
C LEU A 65 14.08 -2.63 -9.13
N ARG A 66 13.65 -1.57 -8.45
CA ARG A 66 14.48 -0.46 -7.96
C ARG A 66 13.77 0.19 -6.78
N PRO A 67 14.35 0.26 -5.57
CA PRO A 67 15.75 -0.01 -5.19
C PRO A 67 16.12 -1.48 -4.90
N GLY A 68 15.15 -2.40 -4.88
CA GLY A 68 15.33 -3.81 -4.51
C GLY A 68 14.92 -4.10 -3.06
N ALA A 69 14.32 -5.27 -2.82
CA ALA A 69 13.77 -5.64 -1.52
C ALA A 69 14.83 -5.70 -0.40
N GLU A 70 16.01 -6.25 -0.68
CA GLU A 70 17.11 -6.32 0.30
C GLU A 70 17.61 -4.93 0.70
N ARG A 71 17.69 -4.00 -0.26
CA ARG A 71 18.07 -2.61 0.01
C ARG A 71 17.02 -1.93 0.89
N ILE A 72 15.73 -2.13 0.61
CA ILE A 72 14.65 -1.60 1.46
C ILE A 72 14.74 -2.18 2.88
N ALA A 73 15.00 -3.48 3.01
CA ALA A 73 15.19 -4.11 4.32
C ALA A 73 16.40 -3.51 5.07
N GLY A 74 17.53 -3.33 4.38
CA GLY A 74 18.75 -2.71 4.93
C GLY A 74 18.55 -1.24 5.37
N LEU A 75 17.65 -0.51 4.71
CA LEU A 75 17.25 0.85 5.10
C LEU A 75 16.20 0.88 6.25
N GLY A 76 15.89 -0.27 6.84
CA GLY A 76 14.98 -0.39 7.98
C GLY A 76 13.51 -0.59 7.59
N GLY A 77 13.26 -1.06 6.37
CA GLY A 77 11.96 -1.50 5.88
C GLY A 77 11.15 -0.42 5.17
N LEU A 78 10.07 -0.86 4.50
CA LEU A 78 9.29 0.00 3.60
C LEU A 78 8.68 1.23 4.29
N HIS A 79 8.25 1.10 5.54
CA HIS A 79 7.68 2.22 6.31
C HIS A 79 8.70 3.35 6.50
N LYS A 80 9.94 3.01 6.89
CA LYS A 80 11.01 4.00 7.03
C LYS A 80 11.43 4.58 5.68
N PHE A 81 11.48 3.72 4.65
CA PHE A 81 11.83 4.16 3.30
C PHE A 81 10.82 5.16 2.72
N MET A 82 9.53 4.97 3.00
CA MET A 82 8.44 5.84 2.54
C MET A 82 8.08 6.94 3.53
N ASP A 83 8.76 7.02 4.68
CA ASP A 83 8.38 7.89 5.81
C ASP A 83 6.89 7.78 6.24
N TRP A 84 6.28 6.60 6.02
CA TRP A 84 4.87 6.36 6.32
C TRP A 84 4.71 5.49 7.57
N PRO A 85 4.21 6.03 8.70
CA PRO A 85 4.13 5.30 9.95
C PRO A 85 2.90 4.37 10.04
N PHE A 86 1.87 4.60 9.22
CA PHE A 86 0.59 3.89 9.25
C PHE A 86 0.60 2.60 8.41
N PRO A 87 -0.49 1.80 8.36
CA PRO A 87 -0.54 0.58 7.58
C PRO A 87 -0.22 0.75 6.09
N ILE A 88 0.43 -0.28 5.52
CA ILE A 88 0.71 -0.41 4.10
C ILE A 88 0.19 -1.78 3.64
N LEU A 89 -0.64 -1.78 2.60
CA LEU A 89 -0.96 -3.00 1.86
C LEU A 89 0.03 -3.11 0.70
N THR A 90 0.79 -4.19 0.63
CA THR A 90 1.66 -4.48 -0.51
C THR A 90 0.97 -5.44 -1.46
N ASP A 91 0.94 -5.12 -2.74
CA ASP A 91 0.50 -6.10 -3.75
C ASP A 91 1.59 -7.15 -4.00
N SER A 92 1.28 -8.23 -4.72
CA SER A 92 2.25 -9.28 -5.03
C SER A 92 3.16 -8.95 -6.22
N GLY A 93 2.85 -7.91 -6.99
CA GLY A 93 3.53 -7.56 -8.24
C GLY A 93 3.20 -8.47 -9.43
N GLY A 94 2.54 -9.62 -9.22
CA GLY A 94 2.24 -10.60 -10.27
C GLY A 94 1.37 -10.04 -11.41
N PHE A 95 0.42 -9.16 -11.09
CA PHE A 95 -0.39 -8.49 -12.11
C PHE A 95 0.45 -7.62 -13.06
N GLN A 96 1.43 -6.89 -12.53
CA GLN A 96 2.33 -6.06 -13.35
C GLN A 96 3.33 -6.88 -14.14
N VAL A 97 3.85 -7.97 -13.56
CA VAL A 97 4.71 -8.92 -14.30
C VAL A 97 3.97 -9.43 -15.55
N MET A 98 2.72 -9.88 -15.39
CA MET A 98 1.94 -10.43 -16.49
C MET A 98 1.47 -9.36 -17.49
N SER A 99 1.07 -8.19 -17.01
CA SER A 99 0.55 -7.11 -17.87
C SER A 99 1.64 -6.38 -18.65
N LEU A 100 2.83 -6.16 -18.05
CA LEU A 100 3.94 -5.46 -18.68
C LEU A 100 4.82 -6.38 -19.55
N ALA A 101 4.81 -7.70 -19.31
CA ALA A 101 5.50 -8.66 -20.18
C ALA A 101 4.98 -8.61 -21.63
N LYS A 102 3.70 -8.31 -21.84
CA LYS A 102 3.10 -8.15 -23.17
C LYS A 102 3.46 -6.84 -23.88
N LEU A 103 3.89 -5.82 -23.13
CA LEU A 103 4.30 -4.50 -23.65
C LEU A 103 5.80 -4.41 -23.94
N ARG A 104 6.59 -5.41 -23.50
CA ARG A 104 8.01 -5.54 -23.84
C ARG A 104 8.15 -6.06 -25.28
N LYS A 105 8.12 -5.16 -26.27
CA LYS A 105 8.79 -5.42 -27.55
C LYS A 105 10.29 -5.38 -27.29
N LEU A 106 10.92 -6.55 -27.20
CA LEU A 106 12.37 -6.68 -27.30
C LEU A 106 12.75 -6.43 -28.76
N ASN A 107 13.24 -5.23 -29.06
CA ASN A 107 14.10 -5.02 -30.22
C ASN A 107 15.54 -5.02 -29.69
N GLU A 108 16.11 -6.20 -29.56
CA GLU A 108 17.56 -6.49 -29.59
C GLU A 108 17.76 -7.99 -29.75
#